data_AF-A0A971I3G5-F1
#
_entry.id   AF-A0A971I3G5-F1
#
_cell.length_a   1.000
_cell.length_b   1.000
_cell.length_c   1.000
_cell.angle_alpha   90.00
_cell.angle_beta   90.00
_cell.angle_gamma   90.00
#
_symmetry.space_group_name_H-M   'P 1'
#
loop_
_entity.id
_entity.type
_entity.pdbx_description
1 polymer ?
#
loop_
_entity_poly.entity_id
_entity_poly.type
_entity_poly.pdbx_seq_one_letter_code
_entity_poly.pdbx_strand_id
1 'polypeptide(L)'
;MNIYDKAHELARAMSDSKEYRDYKDAKEKVYQNEANKKMLMDYKKRQLQMQNIYLSGRLPSGEEWEKFVKLSEPLLASQDISNFLKAEYRVKTMITDIYKILSGALDIDLDFMADQEQKRETADEES
;
A
#
# COMPACT_ATOMS: atom_id res chain seq x y z
N MET A 1 -15.55 20.37 -22.16
CA MET A 1 -14.68 19.75 -21.15
C MET A 1 -14.55 18.28 -21.48
N ASN A 2 -13.32 17.81 -21.72
CA ASN A 2 -13.05 16.43 -22.13
C ASN A 2 -12.73 15.52 -20.92
N ILE A 3 -12.55 14.22 -21.16
CA ILE A 3 -12.27 13.25 -20.09
C ILE A 3 -10.91 13.49 -19.40
N TYR A 4 -9.92 14.02 -20.12
CA TYR A 4 -8.61 14.36 -19.55
C TYR A 4 -8.68 15.59 -18.63
N ASP A 5 -9.53 16.57 -18.94
CA ASP A 5 -9.81 17.71 -18.07
C ASP A 5 -10.39 17.21 -16.73
N LYS A 6 -11.32 16.24 -16.79
CA LYS A 6 -11.90 15.59 -15.60
C LYS A 6 -10.86 14.78 -14.82
N ALA A 7 -9.95 14.08 -15.50
CA ALA A 7 -8.84 13.37 -14.85
C ALA A 7 -7.91 14.34 -14.11
N HIS A 8 -7.63 15.51 -14.69
CA HIS A 8 -6.84 16.55 -14.02
C HIS A 8 -7.58 17.18 -12.82
N GLU A 9 -8.90 17.36 -12.91
CA GLU A 9 -9.71 17.78 -11.75
C GLU A 9 -9.66 16.75 -10.63
N LEU A 10 -9.82 15.46 -10.95
CA LEU A 10 -9.72 14.38 -9.99
C LEU A 10 -8.33 14.35 -9.33
N ALA A 11 -7.26 14.46 -10.12
CA ALA A 11 -5.89 14.50 -9.59
C ALA A 11 -5.69 15.66 -8.59
N ARG A 12 -6.23 16.85 -8.90
CA ARG A 12 -6.19 18.00 -7.97
C ARG A 12 -6.99 17.72 -6.70
N ALA A 13 -8.21 17.19 -6.84
CA ALA A 13 -9.04 16.85 -5.68
C ALA A 13 -8.37 15.80 -4.78
N MET A 14 -7.69 14.81 -5.37
CA MET A 14 -6.91 13.81 -4.63
C MET A 14 -5.70 14.43 -3.92
N SER A 15 -4.97 15.35 -4.55
CA SER A 15 -3.86 16.05 -3.89
C SER A 15 -4.34 17.01 -2.79
N ASP A 16 -5.57 17.51 -2.91
CA ASP A 16 -6.22 18.36 -1.90
C ASP A 16 -7.07 17.53 -0.91
N SER A 17 -6.97 16.21 -0.92
CA SER A 17 -7.72 15.37 0.01
C SER A 17 -7.08 15.39 1.40
N LYS A 18 -7.88 15.08 2.43
CA LYS A 18 -7.35 14.98 3.80
C LYS A 18 -6.38 13.80 3.90
N GLU A 19 -6.68 12.72 3.21
CA GLU A 19 -5.89 11.49 3.14
C GLU A 19 -4.47 11.79 2.64
N TYR A 20 -4.35 12.54 1.54
CA TYR A 20 -3.05 12.89 0.98
C TYR A 20 -2.28 13.89 1.85
N ARG A 21 -2.96 14.90 2.40
CA ARG A 21 -2.32 15.85 3.33
C ARG A 21 -1.78 15.16 4.58
N ASP A 22 -2.60 14.32 5.24
CA ASP A 22 -2.19 13.54 6.40
C ASP A 22 -0.96 12.66 6.07
N TYR A 23 -0.97 12.02 4.89
CA TYR A 23 0.15 11.21 4.41
C TYR A 23 1.42 12.04 4.21
N LYS A 24 1.30 13.20 3.57
CA LYS A 24 2.43 14.10 3.31
C LYS A 24 3.07 14.57 4.63
N ASP A 25 2.25 15.00 5.58
CA ASP A 25 2.72 15.50 6.88
C ASP A 25 3.38 14.38 7.70
N ALA A 26 2.79 13.19 7.72
CA ALA A 26 3.36 12.04 8.41
C ALA A 26 4.67 11.57 7.77
N LYS A 27 4.76 11.64 6.43
CA LYS A 27 5.99 11.33 5.69
C LYS A 27 7.11 12.30 6.07
N GLU A 28 6.83 13.59 6.10
CA GLU A 28 7.84 14.59 6.45
C GLU A 28 8.40 14.38 7.86
N LYS A 29 7.53 14.11 8.85
CA LYS A 29 7.94 13.81 10.23
C LYS A 29 8.87 12.59 10.32
N VAL A 30 8.55 11.51 9.61
CA VAL A 30 9.41 10.31 9.59
C VAL A 30 10.78 10.61 8.97
N TYR A 31 10.81 11.41 7.90
CA TYR A 31 12.04 11.69 7.15
C TYR A 31 12.96 12.72 7.84
N GLN A 32 12.45 13.50 8.80
CA GLN A 32 13.26 14.39 9.64
C GLN A 32 14.13 13.62 10.65
N ASN A 33 13.80 12.36 10.95
CA ASN A 33 14.58 11.50 11.84
C ASN A 33 15.29 10.40 11.02
N GLU A 34 16.61 10.48 10.92
CA GLU A 34 17.41 9.53 10.13
C GLU A 34 17.28 8.07 10.61
N ALA A 35 17.07 7.83 11.91
CA ALA A 35 16.83 6.48 12.42
C ALA A 35 15.47 5.94 11.97
N ASN A 36 14.40 6.75 12.08
CA ASN A 36 13.07 6.37 11.61
C ASN A 36 13.04 6.14 10.10
N LYS A 37 13.68 7.01 9.33
CA LYS A 37 13.83 6.90 7.88
C LYS A 37 14.53 5.61 7.47
N LYS A 38 15.64 5.26 8.14
CA LYS A 38 16.36 4.00 7.88
C LYS A 38 15.49 2.78 8.16
N MET A 39 14.83 2.75 9.32
CA MET A 39 13.90 1.66 9.68
C MET A 39 12.78 1.51 8.64
N LEU A 40 12.18 2.63 8.23
CA LEU A 40 11.12 2.62 7.23
C LEU A 40 11.61 2.12 5.85
N MET A 41 12.80 2.52 5.42
CA MET A 41 13.38 2.05 4.15
C MET A 41 13.65 0.55 4.17
N ASP A 42 14.21 0.03 5.26
CA ASP A 42 14.43 -1.41 5.43
C ASP A 42 13.11 -2.17 5.40
N TYR A 43 12.06 -1.63 6.05
CA TYR A 43 10.73 -2.20 6.02
C TYR A 43 10.15 -2.27 4.60
N LYS A 44 10.17 -1.15 3.87
CA LYS A 44 9.63 -1.10 2.50
C LYS A 44 10.37 -2.04 1.55
N LYS A 45 11.69 -2.16 1.70
CA LYS A 45 12.47 -3.11 0.91
C LYS A 45 12.01 -4.54 1.14
N ARG A 46 11.81 -4.95 2.39
CA ARG A 46 11.33 -6.30 2.71
C ARG A 46 9.88 -6.50 2.32
N GLN A 47 9.03 -5.49 2.49
CA GLN A 47 7.65 -5.52 2.05
C GLN A 47 7.56 -5.78 0.54
N LEU A 48 8.40 -5.12 -0.27
CA LEU A 48 8.49 -5.37 -1.71
C LEU A 48 8.97 -6.78 -2.04
N GLN A 49 9.94 -7.31 -1.30
CA GLN A 49 10.37 -8.70 -1.47
C GLN A 49 9.22 -9.68 -1.21
N MET A 50 8.45 -9.47 -0.13
CA MET A 50 7.28 -10.30 0.18
C MET A 50 6.24 -10.20 -0.94
N GLN A 51 5.93 -9.00 -1.42
CA GLN A 51 5.01 -8.80 -2.55
C GLN A 51 5.50 -9.55 -3.81
N ASN A 52 6.78 -9.48 -4.14
CA ASN A 52 7.33 -10.19 -5.30
C ASN A 52 7.21 -11.72 -5.16
N ILE A 53 7.38 -12.27 -3.95
CA ILE A 53 7.17 -13.70 -3.70
C ILE A 53 5.71 -14.06 -4.00
N TYR A 54 4.76 -13.29 -3.47
CA TYR A 54 3.34 -13.49 -3.76
C TYR A 54 3.01 -13.37 -5.26
N LEU A 55 3.56 -12.36 -5.93
CA LEU A 55 3.39 -12.18 -7.38
C LEU A 55 3.97 -13.34 -8.20
N SER A 56 5.00 -14.02 -7.69
CA SER A 56 5.55 -15.23 -8.31
C SER A 56 4.70 -16.48 -8.11
N GLY A 57 3.54 -16.37 -7.46
CA GLY A 57 2.65 -17.48 -7.12
C GLY A 57 3.16 -18.35 -5.96
N ARG A 58 4.10 -17.83 -5.16
CA ARG A 58 4.69 -18.53 -4.01
C ARG A 58 4.29 -17.85 -2.71
N LEU A 59 4.31 -18.61 -1.62
CA LEU A 59 4.21 -18.08 -0.27
C LEU A 59 5.62 -17.79 0.28
N PRO A 60 5.81 -16.71 1.06
CA PRO A 60 7.04 -16.53 1.83
C PRO A 60 7.28 -17.73 2.75
N SER A 61 8.53 -18.15 2.88
CA SER A 61 8.89 -19.16 3.87
C SER A 61 8.62 -18.67 5.29
N GLY A 62 8.45 -19.60 6.24
CA GLY A 62 8.25 -19.25 7.65
C GLY A 62 9.37 -18.36 8.21
N GLU A 63 10.61 -18.57 7.78
CA GLU A 63 11.76 -17.75 8.17
C GLU A 63 11.68 -16.32 7.60
N GLU A 64 11.28 -16.16 6.33
CA GLU A 64 11.08 -14.84 5.71
C GLU A 64 9.96 -14.06 6.39
N TRP A 65 8.85 -14.76 6.70
CA TRP A 65 7.73 -14.19 7.44
C TRP A 65 8.15 -13.76 8.84
N GLU A 66 8.82 -14.62 9.60
CA GLU A 66 9.30 -14.30 10.94
C GLU A 66 10.28 -13.11 10.93
N LYS A 67 11.18 -13.06 9.95
CA LYS A 67 12.08 -11.92 9.73
C LYS A 67 11.34 -10.63 9.41
N PHE A 68 10.22 -10.71 8.68
CA PHE A 68 9.38 -9.55 8.38
C PHE A 68 8.62 -9.06 9.61
N VAL A 69 8.04 -9.97 10.40
CA VAL A 69 7.36 -9.65 11.66
C VAL A 69 8.32 -9.02 12.68
N LYS A 70 9.51 -9.59 12.88
CA LYS A 70 10.53 -9.00 13.77
C LYS A 70 10.98 -7.61 13.33
N LEU A 71 10.99 -7.35 12.02
CA LEU A 71 11.28 -6.00 11.52
C LEU A 71 10.11 -5.03 11.79
N SER A 72 8.87 -5.51 11.77
CA SER A 72 7.64 -4.71 11.96
C SER A 72 7.44 -4.23 13.41
N GLU A 73 7.87 -5.01 14.40
CA GLU A 73 7.75 -4.68 15.83
C GLU A 73 8.29 -3.29 16.23
N PRO A 74 9.57 -2.95 15.98
CA PRO A 74 10.10 -1.63 16.35
C PRO A 74 9.44 -0.48 15.57
N LEU A 75 8.92 -0.74 14.36
CA LEU A 75 8.22 0.26 13.57
C LEU A 75 6.85 0.61 14.17
N LEU A 76 6.16 -0.37 14.76
CA LEU A 76 4.89 -0.15 15.47
C LEU A 76 5.08 0.61 16.79
N ALA A 77 6.24 0.48 17.42
CA ALA A 77 6.60 1.23 18.63
C ALA A 77 6.90 2.73 18.33
N SER A 78 7.35 3.06 17.12
CA SER A 78 7.57 4.44 16.70
C SER A 78 6.25 5.09 16.26
N GLN A 79 5.78 6.07 17.03
CA GLN A 79 4.52 6.77 16.73
C GLN A 79 4.53 7.44 15.35
N ASP A 80 5.67 8.02 14.94
CA ASP A 80 5.80 8.68 13.65
C ASP A 80 5.67 7.69 12.50
N ILE A 81 6.34 6.55 12.61
CA ILE A 81 6.31 5.50 11.58
C ILE A 81 4.92 4.85 11.53
N SER A 82 4.33 4.53 12.68
CA SER A 82 2.99 3.98 12.78
C SER A 82 1.95 4.93 12.16
N ASN A 83 2.05 6.24 12.44
CA ASN A 83 1.18 7.25 11.84
C ASN A 83 1.37 7.33 10.31
N PHE A 84 2.62 7.30 9.84
CA PHE A 84 2.93 7.27 8.42
C PHE A 84 2.34 6.04 7.72
N LEU A 85 2.51 4.84 8.28
CA LEU A 85 1.98 3.60 7.70
C LEU A 85 0.45 3.62 7.63
N LYS A 86 -0.22 4.11 8.68
CA LYS A 86 -1.68 4.29 8.68
C LYS A 86 -2.15 5.29 7.63
N ALA A 87 -1.44 6.41 7.48
CA ALA A 87 -1.78 7.41 6.47
C ALA A 87 -1.53 6.90 5.05
N GLU A 88 -0.43 6.16 4.82
CA GLU A 88 -0.15 5.51 3.55
C GLU A 88 -1.24 4.49 3.18
N TYR A 89 -1.70 3.69 4.15
CA TYR A 89 -2.81 2.77 3.93
C TYR A 89 -4.09 3.51 3.50
N ARG A 90 -4.47 4.60 4.18
CA ARG A 90 -5.65 5.39 3.80
C ARG A 90 -5.57 5.95 2.37
N VAL A 91 -4.42 6.48 1.97
CA VAL A 91 -4.21 6.97 0.60
C VAL A 91 -4.32 5.83 -0.42
N LYS A 92 -3.74 4.66 -0.12
CA LYS A 92 -3.85 3.48 -0.99
C LYS A 92 -5.30 3.03 -1.15
N THR A 93 -6.06 2.95 -0.05
CA THR A 93 -7.50 2.61 -0.09
C THR A 93 -8.27 3.61 -0.96
N MET A 94 -8.07 4.91 -0.76
CA MET A 94 -8.70 5.95 -1.58
C MET A 94 -8.39 5.76 -3.07
N ILE A 95 -7.13 5.45 -3.42
CA ILE A 95 -6.73 5.19 -4.81
C ILE A 95 -7.44 3.94 -5.35
N THR A 96 -7.47 2.85 -4.59
CA THR A 96 -8.13 1.60 -4.98
C THR A 96 -9.64 1.80 -5.18
N ASP A 97 -10.30 2.56 -4.32
CA ASP A 97 -11.74 2.81 -4.43
C ASP A 97 -12.07 3.67 -5.66
N ILE A 98 -11.27 4.72 -5.91
CA ILE A 98 -11.38 5.54 -7.12
C ILE A 98 -11.16 4.68 -8.36
N TYR A 99 -10.17 3.80 -8.32
CA TYR A 99 -9.87 2.89 -9.41
C TYR A 99 -11.06 1.97 -9.72
N LYS A 100 -11.67 1.38 -8.69
CA LYS A 100 -12.89 0.54 -8.81
C LYS A 100 -14.07 1.31 -9.40
N ILE A 101 -14.22 2.60 -9.07
CA ILE A 101 -15.27 3.45 -9.66
C ILE A 101 -15.01 3.65 -11.17
N LEU A 102 -13.76 3.93 -11.54
CA LEU A 102 -13.38 4.16 -12.93
C LEU A 102 -13.48 2.88 -13.78
N SER A 103 -13.05 1.74 -13.23
CA SER A 103 -13.23 0.44 -13.87
C SER A 103 -14.67 0.01 -13.91
N GLY A 104 -15.49 0.26 -12.89
CA GLY A 104 -16.92 -0.07 -12.94
C GLY A 104 -17.68 0.69 -14.04
N ALA A 105 -17.18 1.86 -14.46
CA ALA A 105 -17.77 2.65 -15.54
C ALA A 105 -17.37 2.17 -16.94
N LEU A 106 -16.26 1.44 -17.06
CA LEU A 106 -15.72 0.93 -18.31
C LEU A 106 -15.69 -0.58 -18.15
N ASP A 107 -16.57 -1.33 -18.80
CA ASP A 107 -16.67 -2.81 -18.71
C ASP A 107 -15.37 -3.51 -19.18
N ILE A 108 -14.33 -3.33 -18.39
CA ILE A 108 -12.92 -3.59 -18.62
C ILE A 108 -12.43 -4.10 -17.27
N ASP A 109 -11.95 -5.33 -17.27
CA ASP A 109 -11.20 -5.88 -16.15
C ASP A 109 -9.87 -5.15 -16.04
N LEU A 110 -9.97 -4.07 -15.28
CA LEU A 110 -8.87 -3.27 -14.79
C LEU A 110 -8.28 -3.92 -13.52
N ASP A 111 -8.72 -5.12 -13.15
CA ASP A 111 -8.51 -5.70 -11.83
C ASP A 111 -7.11 -6.33 -11.59
N PHE A 112 -6.06 -5.73 -12.16
CA PHE A 112 -4.66 -6.07 -11.86
C PHE A 112 -4.27 -5.84 -10.38
N MET A 113 -5.21 -5.34 -9.56
CA MET A 113 -5.06 -5.17 -8.11
C MET A 113 -5.94 -6.11 -7.27
N ALA A 114 -7.02 -6.73 -7.79
CA ALA A 114 -7.88 -7.62 -6.99
C ALA A 114 -7.72 -9.13 -7.21
N ASP A 115 -6.88 -9.57 -8.15
CA ASP A 115 -6.45 -10.99 -8.30
C ASP A 115 -5.80 -11.60 -7.03
N GLN A 116 -5.70 -10.83 -5.94
CA GLN A 116 -5.07 -11.20 -4.68
C GLN A 116 -6.01 -11.90 -3.68
N GLU A 117 -7.34 -11.89 -3.90
CA GLU A 117 -8.30 -12.58 -3.00
C GLU A 117 -8.62 -14.01 -3.46
N GLN A 118 -8.73 -14.29 -4.77
CA GLN A 118 -9.15 -15.61 -5.26
C GLN A 118 -8.09 -16.72 -5.17
N LYS A 119 -6.79 -16.39 -5.14
CA LYS A 119 -5.72 -17.40 -4.96
C LYS A 119 -5.60 -17.93 -3.52
N ARG A 120 -6.29 -17.32 -2.56
CA ARG A 120 -6.27 -17.75 -1.15
C ARG A 120 -7.24 -18.90 -0.88
N GLU A 121 -8.40 -18.91 -1.52
CA GLU A 121 -9.40 -19.97 -1.29
C GLU A 121 -8.98 -21.31 -1.91
N THR A 122 -8.26 -21.31 -3.05
CA THR A 122 -7.84 -22.56 -3.70
C THR A 122 -6.64 -23.24 -3.03
N ALA A 123 -5.85 -22.53 -2.21
CA ALA A 123 -4.66 -23.11 -1.57
C ALA A 123 -4.99 -23.81 -0.24
N ASP A 124 -6.06 -23.39 0.44
CA ASP A 124 -6.52 -24.00 1.70
C ASP A 124 -7.41 -25.23 1.45
N GLU A 125 -7.93 -25.43 0.24
CA GLU A 125 -8.68 -26.64 -0.15
C GLU A 125 -7.80 -27.80 -0.66
N GLU A 126 -6.53 -27.53 -1.00
CA GLU A 126 -5.58 -28.55 -1.49
C GLU A 126 -4.51 -28.99 -0.47
N SER A 127 -4.62 -28.55 0.80
CA SER A 127 -3.70 -28.94 1.90
C SER A 127 -4.32 -29.89 2.92
#